data_AF-A0A816UHV0-F1
#
_entry.id   AF-A0A816UHV0-F1
#
_cell.length_a   1.000
_cell.length_b   1.000
_cell.length_c   1.000
_cell.angle_alpha   90.00
_cell.angle_beta   90.00
_cell.angle_gamma   90.00
#
_symmetry.space_group_name_H-M   'P 1'
#
loop_
_entity.id
_entity.type
_entity.pdbx_description
1 polymer ?
#
loop_
_entity_poly.entity_id
_entity_poly.type
_entity_poly.pdbx_seq_one_letter_code
_entity_poly.pdbx_strand_id
1 'polypeptide(L)'
;MKSKDLQLAVKKKYENGDGPTKIYRDLAGVVSLRTITLWVKMLNQTGSIDLSHSPGHPRTVRTKANISKVKYRLAQKKQISSRQLAAEIIQENQTTKAH
;
A
#
# COMPACT_ATOMS: atom_id res chain seq x y z
N MET A 1 22.35 -18.12 3.02
CA MET A 1 21.03 -18.45 3.58
C MET A 1 19.97 -17.62 2.86
N LYS A 2 18.87 -18.23 2.40
CA LYS A 2 17.84 -17.50 1.63
C LYS A 2 16.90 -16.78 2.59
N SER A 3 16.25 -15.69 2.15
CA SER A 3 15.35 -14.88 2.99
C SER A 3 14.20 -15.68 3.62
N LYS A 4 13.70 -16.73 2.94
CA LYS A 4 12.65 -17.61 3.47
C LYS A 4 13.12 -18.44 4.67
N ASP A 5 14.38 -18.88 4.65
CA ASP A 5 14.97 -19.67 5.73
C ASP A 5 15.07 -18.83 7.01
N LEU A 6 15.45 -17.56 6.87
CA LEU A 6 15.50 -16.59 7.97
C LEU A 6 14.12 -16.33 8.58
N GLN A 7 13.09 -16.17 7.76
CA GLN A 7 11.72 -15.96 8.22
C GLN A 7 11.21 -17.18 8.99
N LEU A 8 11.46 -18.39 8.47
CA LEU A 8 11.09 -19.63 9.13
C LEU A 8 11.81 -19.78 10.48
N ALA A 9 13.10 -19.44 10.55
CA ALA A 9 13.87 -19.46 11.78
C ALA A 9 13.32 -18.47 12.82
N VAL A 10 12.99 -17.24 12.41
CA VAL A 10 12.36 -16.24 13.29
C VAL A 10 11.00 -16.72 13.78
N LYS A 11 10.15 -17.25 12.89
CA LYS A 11 8.83 -17.78 13.26
C LYS A 11 8.94 -18.89 14.29
N LYS A 12 9.81 -19.89 14.07
CA LYS A 12 10.02 -20.99 15.03
C LYS A 12 10.48 -20.50 16.40
N LYS A 13 11.45 -19.58 16.45
CA LYS A 13 11.92 -19.00 17.73
C LYS A 13 10.82 -18.22 18.43
N TYR A 14 10.03 -17.46 17.68
CA TYR A 14 8.88 -16.74 18.22
C TYR A 14 7.82 -17.67 18.81
N GLU A 15 7.49 -18.77 18.11
CA GLU A 15 6.56 -19.80 18.60
C GLU A 15 7.08 -20.51 19.86
N ASN A 16 8.41 -20.63 20.01
CA ASN A 16 9.05 -21.12 21.23
C ASN A 16 9.01 -20.10 22.41
N GLY A 17 8.42 -18.93 22.21
CA GLY A 17 8.28 -17.88 23.23
C GLY A 17 9.46 -16.91 23.30
N ASP A 18 10.39 -16.93 22.36
CA ASP A 18 11.52 -16.02 22.36
C ASP A 18 11.11 -14.59 21.96
N GLY A 19 11.52 -13.61 22.77
CA GLY A 19 11.30 -12.20 22.46
C GLY A 19 12.17 -11.67 21.29
N PRO A 20 11.79 -10.56 20.66
CA PRO A 20 12.48 -10.01 19.47
C PRO A 20 13.99 -9.78 19.67
N THR A 21 14.39 -9.29 20.86
CA THR A 21 15.79 -9.02 21.21
C THR A 21 16.62 -10.29 21.33
N LYS A 22 16.02 -11.38 21.83
CA LYS A 22 16.69 -12.68 21.94
C LYS A 22 16.88 -13.29 20.55
N ILE A 23 15.84 -13.26 19.72
CA ILE A 23 15.89 -13.70 18.32
C ILE A 23 16.98 -12.93 17.55
N TYR A 24 17.09 -11.61 17.76
CA TYR A 24 18.14 -10.80 17.14
C TYR A 24 19.56 -11.24 17.51
N ARG A 25 19.81 -11.51 18.80
CA ARG A 25 21.10 -12.01 19.28
C ARG A 25 21.40 -13.39 18.71
N ASP A 26 20.41 -14.28 18.70
CA ASP A 26 20.55 -15.65 18.19
C ASP A 26 20.82 -15.70 16.69
N LEU A 27 20.35 -14.70 15.93
CA LEU A 27 20.65 -14.54 14.51
C LEU A 27 21.96 -13.77 14.26
N ALA A 28 22.76 -13.50 15.30
CA ALA A 28 24.04 -12.80 15.20
C ALA A 28 23.99 -11.50 14.39
N GLY A 29 22.86 -10.78 14.42
CA GLY A 29 22.68 -9.54 13.66
C GLY A 29 22.55 -9.70 12.14
N VAL A 30 22.38 -10.92 11.61
CA VAL A 30 22.14 -11.17 10.18
C VAL A 30 20.91 -10.40 9.67
N VAL A 31 19.94 -10.16 10.56
CA VAL A 31 18.75 -9.36 10.29
C VAL A 31 18.65 -8.24 11.32
N SER A 32 18.30 -7.03 10.87
CA SER A 32 18.16 -5.89 11.79
C SER A 32 17.08 -6.13 12.84
N LEU A 33 17.29 -5.63 14.07
CA LEU A 33 16.29 -5.70 15.14
C LEU A 33 14.93 -5.12 14.70
N ARG A 34 14.94 -4.03 13.93
CA ARG A 34 13.73 -3.41 13.39
C ARG A 34 12.93 -4.37 12.52
N THR A 35 13.61 -5.11 11.65
CA THR A 35 12.97 -6.12 10.78
C THR A 35 12.37 -7.25 11.61
N ILE A 36 13.09 -7.74 12.62
CA ILE A 36 12.60 -8.79 13.53
C ILE A 36 11.35 -8.33 14.29
N THR A 37 11.38 -7.12 14.86
CA THR A 37 10.22 -6.54 15.55
C THR A 37 9.01 -6.40 14.63
N LEU A 38 9.24 -6.02 13.37
CA LEU A 38 8.19 -5.91 12.37
C LEU A 38 7.59 -7.28 12.04
N TRP A 39 8.42 -8.31 11.86
CA TRP A 39 7.96 -9.68 11.63
C TRP A 39 7.19 -10.26 12.81
N VAL A 40 7.66 -10.03 14.04
CA VAL A 40 6.95 -10.42 15.26
C VAL A 40 5.58 -9.73 15.35
N LYS A 41 5.51 -8.45 15.00
CA LYS A 41 4.24 -7.71 14.95
C LYS A 41 3.28 -8.31 13.90
N MET A 42 3.79 -8.69 12.74
CA MET A 42 2.98 -9.35 11.69
C MET A 42 2.49 -10.73 12.13
N LEU A 43 3.34 -11.53 12.81
CA LEU A 43 2.93 -12.80 13.40
C LEU A 43 1.78 -12.62 14.40
N ASN A 44 1.83 -11.59 15.25
CA ASN A 44 0.75 -11.30 16.20
C ASN A 44 -0.54 -10.84 15.53
N GLN A 45 -0.47 -10.20 14.38
CA GLN A 45 -1.65 -9.67 13.69
C GLN A 45 -2.31 -10.69 12.76
N THR A 46 -1.51 -11.54 12.13
CA THR A 46 -1.91 -12.34 10.96
C THR A 46 -1.41 -13.78 10.99
N GLY A 47 -0.60 -14.18 11.98
CA GLY A 47 -0.05 -15.54 12.11
C GLY A 47 1.00 -15.92 11.06
N SER A 48 1.37 -14.98 10.17
CA SER A 48 2.32 -15.19 9.08
C SER A 48 3.23 -13.98 8.89
N ILE A 49 4.45 -14.26 8.39
CA ILE A 49 5.39 -13.24 7.92
C ILE A 49 5.28 -13.24 6.40
N ASP A 50 4.26 -12.57 5.86
CA ASP A 50 4.13 -12.41 4.41
C ASP A 50 4.61 -11.03 3.97
N LEU A 51 5.81 -10.98 3.37
CA LEU A 51 6.38 -9.76 2.80
C LEU A 51 5.99 -9.58 1.33
N SER A 52 5.19 -10.47 0.74
CA SER A 52 4.72 -10.35 -0.65
C SER A 52 4.09 -8.98 -0.93
N HIS A 53 3.47 -8.42 0.11
CA HIS A 53 2.99 -7.06 0.14
C HIS A 53 3.60 -6.37 1.35
N SER A 54 4.45 -5.37 1.11
CA SER A 54 4.82 -4.45 2.20
C SER A 54 3.52 -3.91 2.79
N PRO A 55 3.26 -4.03 4.11
CA PRO A 55 2.07 -3.45 4.69
C PRO A 55 2.18 -1.94 4.49
N GLY A 56 1.51 -1.44 3.45
CA GLY A 56 1.44 -0.02 3.17
C GLY A 56 0.97 0.68 4.45
N HIS A 57 1.51 1.86 4.71
CA HIS A 57 1.12 2.59 5.91
C HIS A 57 -0.41 2.74 5.96
N PRO A 58 -1.07 2.31 7.06
CA PRO A 58 -2.51 2.47 7.19
C PRO A 58 -2.88 3.94 6.98
N ARG A 59 -3.68 4.21 5.94
CA ARG A 59 -4.13 5.58 5.66
C ARG A 59 -5.03 6.06 6.81
N THR A 60 -4.75 7.25 7.31
CA THR A 60 -5.62 7.92 8.29
C THR A 60 -7.04 8.08 7.75
N VAL A 61 -8.01 8.22 8.65
CA VAL A 61 -9.43 8.46 8.30
C VAL A 61 -9.57 9.66 7.36
N ARG A 62 -8.83 10.75 7.62
CA ARG A 62 -8.80 11.97 6.78
C ARG A 62 -8.30 11.68 5.36
N THR A 63 -7.20 10.93 5.23
CA THR A 63 -6.66 10.56 3.92
C THR A 63 -7.64 9.68 3.14
N LYS A 64 -8.29 8.72 3.79
CA LYS A 64 -9.32 7.88 3.15
C LYS A 64 -10.50 8.72 2.65
N ALA A 65 -11.02 9.63 3.47
CA ALA A 65 -12.13 10.51 3.10
C ALA A 65 -11.79 11.41 1.90
N ASN A 66 -10.57 11.96 1.86
CA ASN A 66 -10.12 12.77 0.73
C ASN A 66 -10.01 11.96 -0.57
N ILE A 67 -9.48 10.74 -0.50
CA ILE A 67 -9.42 9.84 -1.68
C ILE A 67 -10.82 9.55 -2.20
N SER A 68 -11.77 9.24 -1.32
CA SER A 68 -13.16 9.00 -1.71
C SER A 68 -13.79 10.21 -2.38
N LYS A 69 -13.58 11.43 -1.85
CA LYS A 69 -14.04 12.68 -2.46
C LYS A 69 -13.47 12.90 -3.86
N VAL A 70 -12.17 12.66 -4.04
CA VAL A 70 -11.51 12.81 -5.36
C VAL A 70 -12.04 11.80 -6.36
N LYS A 71 -12.17 10.52 -5.96
CA LYS A 71 -12.75 9.47 -6.82
C LYS A 71 -14.17 9.81 -7.25
N TYR A 72 -15.00 10.26 -6.32
CA TYR A 72 -16.36 10.70 -6.62
C TYR A 72 -16.37 11.83 -7.66
N ARG A 73 -15.54 12.86 -7.49
CA ARG A 73 -15.43 13.96 -8.46
C ARG A 73 -14.98 13.48 -9.85
N LEU A 74 -14.05 12.54 -9.92
CA LEU A 74 -13.58 11.98 -11.20
C LEU A 74 -14.66 11.15 -11.89
N ALA A 75 -15.47 10.41 -11.14
CA ALA A 75 -16.58 9.63 -11.68
C ALA A 75 -17.71 10.52 -12.23
N GLN A 76 -17.93 11.69 -11.63
CA GLN A 76 -18.95 12.65 -12.08
C GLN A 76 -18.51 13.49 -13.29
N LYS A 77 -17.20 13.55 -13.59
CA LYS A 77 -16.73 14.21 -14.81
C LYS A 77 -16.98 13.29 -16.01
N LYS A 78 -17.75 13.78 -16.97
CA LYS A 78 -17.93 13.14 -18.28
C LYS A 78 -16.53 12.92 -18.87
N GLN A 79 -16.16 11.65 -19.08
CA GLN A 79 -14.86 11.25 -19.64
C GLN A 79 -14.89 11.52 -21.15
N ILE A 80 -14.95 12.80 -21.53
CA ILE A 80 -14.94 13.22 -22.92
C ILE A 80 -13.47 13.24 -23.36
N SER A 81 -13.15 12.58 -24.47
CA SER A 81 -11.80 12.66 -25.02
C SER A 81 -11.49 14.11 -25.41
N SER A 82 -10.22 14.51 -25.35
CA SER A 82 -9.80 15.85 -25.79
C SER A 82 -10.25 16.19 -27.21
N ARG A 83 -10.37 15.18 -28.09
CA ARG A 83 -10.90 15.33 -29.45
C ARG A 83 -12.40 15.67 -29.49
N GLN A 84 -13.19 15.02 -28.66
CA GLN A 84 -14.63 15.30 -28.57
C GLN A 84 -14.90 16.68 -27.95
N LEU A 85 -14.12 17.08 -26.94
CA LEU A 85 -14.18 18.45 -26.40
C LEU A 85 -13.83 19.50 -27.47
N ALA A 86 -12.78 19.26 -28.28
CA ALA A 86 -12.42 20.16 -29.35
C ALA A 86 -13.52 20.25 -30.43
N ALA A 87 -14.16 19.13 -30.77
CA ALA A 87 -15.27 19.10 -31.72
C ALA A 87 -16.51 19.86 -31.20
N GLU A 88 -16.87 19.70 -29.92
CA GLU A 88 -17.96 20.45 -29.28
C GLU A 88 -17.68 21.97 -29.30
N ILE A 89 -16.46 22.39 -28.95
CA ILE A 89 -16.05 23.82 -28.98
C ILE A 89 -16.11 24.39 -30.39
N ILE A 90 -15.70 23.63 -31.41
CA ILE A 90 -15.74 24.08 -32.81
C ILE A 90 -17.21 24.25 -33.27
N GLN A 91 -18.09 23.32 -32.93
CA GLN A 91 -19.51 23.41 -33.28
C GLN A 91 -20.20 24.59 -32.59
N GLU A 92 -19.92 24.83 -31.31
CA GLU A 92 -20.48 25.96 -30.54
C GLU A 92 -20.04 27.33 -31.09
N ASN A 93 -18.82 27.42 -31.60
CA ASN A 93 -18.31 28.62 -32.27
C ASN A 93 -18.88 28.84 -33.68
N GLN A 94 -19.40 27.80 -34.32
CA GLN A 94 -20.06 27.90 -35.63
C GLN A 94 -21.52 28.32 -35.50
N THR A 95 -22.22 27.83 -34.48
CA THR A 95 -23.62 28.20 -34.20
C THR A 95 -23.76 29.65 -33.71
N THR A 96 -22.80 30.14 -32.93
CA THR A 96 -22.78 31.54 -32.43
C THR A 96 -22.44 32.58 -33.51
N LYS A 97 -21.79 32.19 -34.61
CA LYS A 97 -21.48 33.07 -35.74
C LYS A 97 -22.56 33.10 -36.83
N ALA A 98 -23.55 32.22 -36.73
CA ALA A 98 -24.66 32.11 -37.68
C ALA A 98 -25.90 32.94 -37.27
N HIS A 99 -25.83 33.63 -36.13
CA HIS A 99 -26.77 34.65 -35.67
C HIS A 99 -26.12 36.03 -35.73
#